data_AF-A0A2A9DVV8-F1
#
_entry.id   AF-A0A2A9DVV8-F1
#
_cell.length_a   1.000
_cell.length_b   1.000
_cell.length_c   1.000
_cell.angle_alpha   90.00
_cell.angle_beta   90.00
_cell.angle_gamma   90.00
#
_symmetry.space_group_name_H-M   'P 1'
#
loop_
_entity.id
_entity.type
_entity.pdbx_description
1 polymer ?
#
loop_
_entity_poly.entity_id
_entity_poly.type
_entity_poly.pdbx_seq_one_letter_code
_entity_poly.pdbx_strand_id
1 'polypeptide(L)'
;MNNGPAPQHPHPGYGQPMRFAAPGYPGGQHPIPYRPVSRSRPALTRSQKTAALWAGAIGFPIMSLGLAIVITLLGWSAVIGLLTAVASQLDDTSADAARMLTEMDMIWSDYWWIFALVLLAGLVVWAIGYGASIGIAKIGNVNKAAGATWAGFGIASCAGFVLMWLGNIVYLMGAAVVAMLSSDGFGGASLIFNIVFVVLGIVVWAGAGALSWWWMAHCLRARHPAQRYASEPYYV
;
A
#
# COMPACT_ATOMS: atom_id res chain seq x y z
N MET A 1 12.83 -7.38 44.24
CA MET A 1 12.69 -5.92 44.41
C MET A 1 13.98 -5.27 43.95
N ASN A 2 13.96 -4.52 42.85
CA ASN A 2 14.97 -3.49 42.60
C ASN A 2 14.41 -2.49 41.58
N ASN A 3 13.88 -1.38 42.09
CA ASN A 3 13.51 -0.22 41.29
C ASN A 3 14.82 0.45 40.86
N GLY A 4 15.33 0.04 39.71
CA GLY A 4 16.46 0.72 39.07
C GLY A 4 16.07 2.16 38.73
N PRO A 5 16.87 3.17 39.11
CA PRO A 5 16.63 4.55 38.71
C PRO A 5 16.66 4.66 37.18
N ALA A 6 15.67 5.36 36.63
CA ALA A 6 15.56 5.59 35.19
C ALA A 6 16.87 6.24 34.67
N PRO A 7 17.40 5.79 33.52
CA PRO A 7 18.58 6.39 32.91
C PRO A 7 18.32 7.87 32.63
N GLN A 8 19.00 8.75 33.36
CA GLN A 8 19.08 10.16 33.03
C GLN A 8 19.93 10.26 31.76
N HIS A 9 19.31 10.53 30.62
CA HIS A 9 20.07 10.91 29.44
C HIS A 9 20.68 12.30 29.70
N PRO A 10 22.02 12.43 29.65
CA PRO A 10 22.67 13.71 29.82
C PRO A 10 22.21 14.64 28.71
N HIS A 11 21.67 15.80 29.09
CA HIS A 11 21.47 16.90 28.15
C HIS A 11 22.84 17.23 27.53
N PRO A 12 22.95 17.30 26.19
CA PRO A 12 24.15 17.82 25.56
C PRO A 12 24.34 19.24 26.07
N GLY A 13 25.39 19.44 26.86
CA GLY A 13 25.81 20.77 27.27
C GLY A 13 26.04 21.57 26.01
N TYR A 14 25.19 22.57 25.77
CA TYR A 14 25.46 23.58 24.77
C TYR A 14 26.70 24.31 25.25
N GLY A 15 27.84 23.87 24.74
CA GLY A 15 29.13 24.52 24.91
C GLY A 15 28.95 25.96 24.47
N GLN A 16 29.05 26.87 25.43
CA GLN A 16 29.33 28.26 25.12
C GLN A 16 30.74 28.30 24.54
N PRO A 17 30.93 28.70 23.28
CA PRO A 17 32.25 29.16 22.87
C PRO A 17 32.52 30.45 23.64
N MET A 18 33.45 30.37 24.60
CA MET A 18 34.11 31.52 25.19
C MET A 18 34.67 32.37 24.05
N ARG A 19 34.01 33.49 23.75
CA ARG A 19 34.59 34.54 22.92
C ARG A 19 35.46 35.41 23.81
N PHE A 20 36.76 35.23 23.65
CA PHE A 20 37.76 36.22 24.03
C PHE A 20 37.35 37.58 23.48
N ALA A 21 37.21 38.56 24.37
CA ALA A 21 36.94 39.94 24.03
C ALA A 21 38.20 40.55 23.40
N ALA A 22 38.25 40.59 22.07
CA ALA A 22 39.18 41.43 21.33
C ALA A 22 38.59 42.86 21.29
N PRO A 23 39.34 43.91 21.71
CA PRO A 23 38.89 45.28 21.62
C PRO A 23 38.95 45.78 20.17
N GLY A 24 37.82 46.29 19.67
CA GLY A 24 37.80 47.32 18.64
C GLY A 24 37.71 46.86 17.19
N TYR A 25 36.48 46.81 16.67
CA TYR A 25 36.08 47.42 15.39
C TYR A 25 34.55 47.61 15.44
N PRO A 26 33.98 48.77 15.05
CA PRO A 26 32.54 48.95 14.88
C PRO A 26 32.10 48.27 13.57
N GLY A 27 32.27 46.95 13.51
CA GLY A 27 31.86 46.10 12.38
C GLY A 27 30.40 45.71 12.56
N GLY A 28 29.57 46.03 11.57
CA GLY A 28 28.13 45.78 11.57
C GLY A 28 27.78 44.38 12.07
N GLN A 29 26.88 44.33 13.05
CA GLN A 29 26.25 43.09 13.48
C GLN A 29 25.53 42.49 12.27
N HIS A 30 26.15 41.53 11.60
CA HIS A 30 25.44 40.71 10.65
C HIS A 30 24.32 39.99 11.42
N PRO A 31 23.05 40.21 11.07
CA PRO A 31 21.94 39.60 11.76
C PRO A 31 22.11 38.08 11.70
N ILE A 32 22.17 37.43 12.86
CA ILE A 32 22.25 35.97 12.94
C ILE A 32 21.02 35.43 12.21
N PRO A 33 21.17 34.65 11.12
CA PRO A 33 20.03 34.10 10.42
C PRO A 33 19.25 33.23 11.40
N TYR A 34 18.03 33.65 11.73
CA TYR A 34 17.14 32.90 12.61
C TYR A 34 16.91 31.52 11.99
N ARG A 35 17.46 30.47 12.60
CA ARG A 35 17.18 29.09 12.17
C ARG A 35 15.86 28.68 12.80
N PRO A 36 14.77 28.51 12.04
CA PRO A 36 13.50 28.12 12.61
C PRO A 36 13.65 26.75 13.28
N VAL A 37 13.39 26.71 14.59
CA VAL A 37 13.42 25.45 15.35
C VAL A 37 12.27 24.58 14.84
N SER A 38 12.60 23.48 14.18
CA SER A 38 11.62 22.49 13.71
C SER A 38 10.87 21.91 14.91
N ARG A 39 9.71 22.46 15.25
CA ARG A 39 8.84 21.85 16.27
C ARG A 39 8.47 20.42 15.85
N SER A 40 8.64 19.47 16.77
CA SER A 40 8.25 18.08 16.55
C SER A 40 6.74 18.00 16.26
N ARG A 41 6.33 17.19 15.28
CA ARG A 41 4.91 16.97 14.98
C ARG A 41 4.26 16.18 16.12
N PRO A 42 3.04 16.51 16.54
CA PRO A 42 2.36 15.76 17.61
C PRO A 42 2.25 14.28 17.26
N ALA A 43 2.29 13.41 18.27
CA ALA A 43 2.06 11.98 18.07
C ALA A 43 0.60 11.71 17.64
N LEU A 44 0.36 10.63 16.89
CA LEU A 44 -1.01 10.20 16.61
C LEU A 44 -1.73 9.82 17.90
N THR A 45 -3.00 10.21 18.01
CA THR A 45 -3.87 9.75 19.09
C THR A 45 -4.13 8.24 18.94
N ARG A 46 -4.58 7.59 20.03
CA ARG A 46 -4.95 6.17 19.97
C ARG A 46 -6.06 5.92 18.94
N SER A 47 -7.07 6.80 18.87
CA SER A 47 -8.16 6.70 17.89
C SER A 47 -7.67 6.78 16.44
N GLN A 48 -6.75 7.71 16.14
CA GLN A 48 -6.15 7.83 14.81
C GLN A 48 -5.34 6.59 14.42
N LYS A 49 -4.59 6.00 15.37
CA LYS A 49 -3.82 4.78 15.13
C LYS A 49 -4.74 3.60 14.81
N THR A 50 -5.76 3.38 15.63
CA THR A 50 -6.72 2.28 15.44
C THR A 50 -7.49 2.45 14.14
N ALA A 51 -7.96 3.66 13.82
CA ALA A 51 -8.65 3.93 12.57
C ALA A 51 -7.75 3.72 11.34
N ALA A 52 -6.48 4.14 11.40
CA ALA A 52 -5.54 3.89 10.31
C ALA A 52 -5.30 2.38 10.09
N LEU A 53 -5.12 1.61 11.16
CA LEU A 53 -4.97 0.15 11.07
C LEU A 53 -6.20 -0.50 10.42
N TRP A 54 -7.41 -0.16 10.86
CA TRP A 54 -8.64 -0.73 10.30
C TRP A 54 -8.91 -0.29 8.85
N ALA A 55 -8.62 0.98 8.53
CA ALA A 55 -8.74 1.51 7.18
C ALA A 55 -7.87 0.72 6.18
N GLY A 56 -6.66 0.34 6.59
CA GLY A 56 -5.78 -0.52 5.82
C GLY A 56 -6.23 -1.98 5.81
N ALA A 57 -6.55 -2.56 6.97
CA ALA A 57 -6.91 -3.97 7.11
C ALA A 57 -8.14 -4.36 6.27
N ILE A 58 -9.13 -3.47 6.19
CA ILE A 58 -10.38 -3.71 5.45
C ILE A 58 -10.26 -3.19 4.03
N GLY A 59 -9.79 -1.96 3.86
CA GLY A 59 -9.75 -1.30 2.55
C GLY A 59 -8.78 -1.97 1.59
N PHE A 60 -7.60 -2.40 2.05
CA PHE A 60 -6.57 -2.92 1.16
C PHE A 60 -6.93 -4.26 0.50
N PRO A 61 -7.42 -5.30 1.22
CA PRO A 61 -7.85 -6.54 0.56
C PRO A 61 -8.98 -6.32 -0.46
N ILE A 62 -9.96 -5.47 -0.13
CA ILE A 62 -11.10 -5.18 -1.03
C ILE A 62 -10.62 -4.43 -2.28
N MET A 63 -9.81 -3.39 -2.11
CA MET A 63 -9.21 -2.67 -3.26
C MET A 63 -8.34 -3.60 -4.11
N SER A 64 -7.50 -4.42 -3.48
CA SER A 64 -6.61 -5.33 -4.21
C SER A 64 -7.39 -6.37 -4.99
N LEU A 65 -8.50 -6.89 -4.44
CA LEU A 65 -9.40 -7.79 -5.16
C LEU A 65 -10.01 -7.10 -6.39
N GLY A 66 -10.58 -5.91 -6.23
CA GLY A 66 -11.14 -5.15 -7.35
C GLY A 66 -10.11 -4.84 -8.42
N LEU A 67 -8.91 -4.42 -8.01
CA LEU A 67 -7.80 -4.15 -8.93
C LEU A 67 -7.29 -5.43 -9.61
N ALA A 68 -7.22 -6.56 -8.90
CA ALA A 68 -6.80 -7.83 -9.48
C ALA A 68 -7.76 -8.29 -10.59
N ILE A 69 -9.07 -8.12 -10.39
CA ILE A 69 -10.08 -8.39 -11.43
C ILE A 69 -9.81 -7.52 -12.66
N VAL A 70 -9.64 -6.20 -12.47
CA VAL A 70 -9.40 -5.25 -13.56
C VAL A 70 -8.09 -5.56 -14.30
N ILE A 71 -6.98 -5.75 -13.59
CA ILE A 71 -5.67 -6.04 -14.18
C ILE A 71 -5.69 -7.38 -14.91
N THR A 72 -6.33 -8.42 -14.35
CA THR A 72 -6.40 -9.73 -14.98
C THR A 72 -7.16 -9.63 -16.30
N LEU A 73 -8.31 -8.95 -16.32
CA LEU A 73 -9.09 -8.74 -17.54
C LEU A 73 -8.30 -7.96 -18.59
N LEU A 74 -7.76 -6.78 -18.22
CA LEU A 74 -7.00 -5.94 -19.14
C LEU A 74 -5.71 -6.63 -19.62
N GLY A 75 -5.06 -7.40 -18.75
CA GLY A 75 -3.86 -8.18 -19.06
C GLY A 75 -4.14 -9.25 -20.10
N TRP A 76 -5.21 -10.04 -19.92
CA TRP A 76 -5.64 -11.01 -20.93
C TRP A 76 -6.04 -10.34 -22.24
N SER A 77 -6.79 -9.23 -22.20
CA SER A 77 -7.10 -8.46 -23.41
C SER A 77 -5.86 -7.97 -24.14
N ALA A 78 -4.84 -7.49 -23.41
CA ALA A 78 -3.59 -7.04 -24.00
C ALA A 78 -2.81 -8.21 -24.65
N VAL A 79 -2.78 -9.38 -24.01
CA VAL A 79 -2.16 -10.59 -24.57
C VAL A 79 -2.88 -11.00 -25.86
N ILE A 80 -4.21 -11.06 -25.84
CA ILE A 80 -5.03 -11.41 -27.02
C ILE A 80 -4.79 -10.41 -28.17
N GLY A 81 -4.80 -9.11 -27.86
CA GLY A 81 -4.55 -8.06 -28.84
C GLY A 81 -3.14 -8.15 -29.44
N LEU A 82 -2.14 -8.44 -28.62
CA LEU A 82 -0.76 -8.66 -29.07
C LEU A 82 -0.65 -9.87 -29.99
N LEU A 83 -1.25 -11.01 -29.62
CA LEU A 83 -1.26 -12.22 -30.46
C LEU A 83 -1.93 -11.95 -31.82
N THR A 84 -3.03 -11.22 -31.82
CA THR A 84 -3.76 -10.82 -33.04
C THR A 84 -2.91 -9.89 -33.91
N ALA A 85 -2.23 -8.92 -33.30
CA ALA A 85 -1.34 -8.00 -34.00
C ALA A 85 -0.15 -8.74 -34.64
N VAL A 86 0.48 -9.67 -33.92
CA VAL A 86 1.57 -10.50 -34.45
C VAL A 86 1.08 -11.35 -35.61
N ALA A 87 -0.07 -12.01 -35.48
CA ALA A 87 -0.60 -12.86 -36.55
C ALA A 87 -0.95 -12.06 -37.82
N SER A 88 -1.44 -10.83 -37.67
CA SER A 88 -1.74 -9.95 -38.83
C SER A 88 -0.52 -9.55 -39.66
N GLN A 89 0.70 -9.74 -39.13
CA GLN A 89 1.95 -9.44 -39.83
C GLN A 89 2.59 -10.69 -40.49
N LEU A 90 2.04 -11.88 -40.26
CA LEU A 90 2.57 -13.11 -40.83
C LEU A 90 1.88 -13.41 -42.16
N ASP A 91 2.63 -13.32 -43.26
CA ASP A 91 2.15 -13.61 -44.63
C ASP A 91 1.64 -15.05 -44.78
N ASP A 92 2.24 -16.00 -44.05
CA ASP A 92 1.84 -17.42 -43.99
C ASP A 92 1.34 -17.79 -42.59
N THR A 93 0.18 -17.27 -42.20
CA THR A 93 -0.48 -17.70 -40.96
C THR A 93 -0.91 -19.17 -41.12
N SER A 94 -0.43 -20.06 -40.25
CA SER A 94 -0.81 -21.48 -40.29
C SER A 94 -2.33 -21.65 -40.12
N ALA A 95 -2.89 -22.71 -40.70
CA ALA A 95 -4.33 -23.00 -40.58
C ALA A 95 -4.79 -23.07 -39.12
N ASP A 96 -3.95 -23.59 -38.23
CA ASP A 96 -4.23 -23.65 -36.78
C ASP A 96 -4.27 -22.26 -36.14
N ALA A 97 -3.35 -21.37 -36.51
CA ALA A 97 -3.34 -19.99 -36.02
C ALA A 97 -4.56 -19.20 -36.52
N ALA A 98 -4.93 -19.37 -37.79
CA ALA A 98 -6.14 -18.74 -38.35
C ALA A 98 -7.42 -19.22 -37.65
N ARG A 99 -7.50 -20.53 -37.34
CA ARG A 99 -8.60 -21.10 -36.57
C ARG A 99 -8.66 -20.52 -35.16
N MET A 100 -7.52 -20.45 -34.46
CA MET A 100 -7.44 -19.88 -33.12
C MET A 100 -7.93 -18.41 -33.12
N LEU A 101 -7.49 -17.59 -34.07
CA LEU A 101 -7.94 -16.19 -34.17
C LEU A 101 -9.44 -16.07 -34.40
N THR A 102 -10.00 -16.95 -35.23
CA THR A 102 -11.45 -16.99 -35.49
C THR A 102 -12.22 -17.37 -34.22
N GLU A 103 -11.75 -18.37 -33.47
CA GLU A 103 -12.35 -18.76 -32.19
C GLU A 103 -12.26 -17.62 -31.15
N MET A 104 -11.14 -16.89 -31.12
CA MET A 104 -10.96 -15.73 -30.24
C MET A 104 -11.88 -14.56 -30.63
N ASP A 105 -12.04 -14.28 -31.92
CA ASP A 105 -12.94 -13.23 -32.43
C ASP A 105 -14.40 -13.56 -32.13
N MET A 106 -14.81 -14.82 -32.30
CA MET A 106 -16.15 -15.28 -31.91
C MET A 106 -16.39 -15.11 -30.41
N ILE A 107 -15.44 -15.53 -29.56
CA ILE A 107 -15.54 -15.35 -28.11
C ILE A 107 -15.65 -13.86 -27.75
N TRP A 108 -14.85 -13.01 -28.39
CA TRP A 108 -14.88 -11.57 -28.13
C TRP A 108 -16.21 -10.96 -28.57
N SER A 109 -16.65 -11.23 -29.79
CA SER A 109 -17.91 -10.74 -30.35
C SER A 109 -19.13 -11.17 -29.53
N ASP A 110 -19.17 -12.43 -29.07
CA ASP A 110 -20.33 -12.97 -28.35
C ASP A 110 -20.35 -12.59 -26.86
N TYR A 111 -19.17 -12.41 -26.24
CA TYR A 111 -19.03 -12.25 -24.79
C TYR A 111 -18.39 -10.93 -24.34
N TRP A 112 -18.18 -9.94 -25.21
CA TRP A 112 -17.61 -8.64 -24.81
C TRP A 112 -18.41 -7.94 -23.68
N TRP A 113 -19.72 -8.17 -23.61
CA TRP A 113 -20.56 -7.58 -22.57
C TRP A 113 -20.29 -8.21 -21.20
N ILE A 114 -19.95 -9.51 -21.13
CA ILE A 114 -19.52 -10.17 -19.88
C ILE A 114 -18.22 -9.52 -19.42
N PHE A 115 -17.28 -9.32 -20.35
CA PHE A 115 -16.04 -8.63 -20.06
C PHE A 115 -16.29 -7.23 -19.48
N ALA A 116 -17.18 -6.44 -20.10
CA ALA A 116 -17.54 -5.11 -19.60
C ALA A 116 -18.20 -5.14 -18.21
N LEU A 117 -19.10 -6.10 -17.96
CA LEU A 117 -19.74 -6.27 -16.64
C LEU A 117 -18.75 -6.68 -15.56
N VAL A 118 -17.85 -7.62 -15.83
CA VAL A 118 -16.84 -8.06 -14.85
C VAL A 118 -15.84 -6.94 -14.60
N LEU A 119 -15.46 -6.17 -15.62
CA LEU A 119 -14.62 -4.99 -15.48
C LEU A 119 -15.29 -3.94 -14.58
N LEU A 120 -16.57 -3.65 -14.83
CA LEU A 120 -17.36 -2.73 -14.01
C LEU A 120 -17.48 -3.23 -12.56
N ALA A 121 -17.75 -4.52 -12.35
CA ALA A 121 -17.80 -5.12 -11.02
C ALA A 121 -16.46 -4.98 -10.29
N GLY A 122 -15.33 -5.22 -10.97
CA GLY A 122 -13.99 -5.01 -10.42
C GLY A 122 -13.76 -3.56 -9.99
N LEU A 123 -14.14 -2.59 -10.81
CA LEU A 123 -14.05 -1.15 -10.48
C LEU A 123 -14.95 -0.76 -9.30
N VAL A 124 -16.17 -1.32 -9.22
CA VAL A 124 -17.09 -1.09 -8.09
C VAL A 124 -16.52 -1.67 -6.80
N VAL A 125 -16.02 -2.90 -6.82
CA VAL A 125 -15.37 -3.52 -5.66
C VAL A 125 -14.17 -2.68 -5.21
N TRP A 126 -13.34 -2.23 -6.16
CA TRP A 126 -12.22 -1.34 -5.86
C TRP A 126 -12.67 -0.03 -5.21
N ALA A 127 -13.69 0.63 -5.78
CA ALA A 127 -14.24 1.88 -5.28
C ALA A 127 -14.86 1.73 -3.88
N ILE A 128 -15.52 0.60 -3.59
CA ILE A 128 -16.04 0.28 -2.26
C ILE A 128 -14.88 0.16 -1.26
N GLY A 129 -13.81 -0.56 -1.61
CA GLY A 129 -12.62 -0.69 -0.75
C GLY A 129 -11.97 0.68 -0.47
N TYR A 130 -11.86 1.52 -1.51
CA TYR A 130 -11.32 2.87 -1.41
C TYR A 130 -12.18 3.77 -0.52
N GLY A 131 -13.50 3.76 -0.75
CA GLY A 131 -14.48 4.51 0.04
C GLY A 131 -14.50 4.09 1.50
N ALA A 132 -14.50 2.79 1.78
CA ALA A 132 -14.43 2.24 3.14
C ALA A 132 -13.15 2.69 3.85
N SER A 133 -12.00 2.61 3.17
CA SER A 133 -10.72 3.04 3.74
C SER A 133 -10.72 4.52 4.13
N ILE A 134 -11.19 5.40 3.22
CA ILE A 134 -11.31 6.84 3.50
C ILE A 134 -12.33 7.10 4.61
N GLY A 135 -13.47 6.42 4.59
CA GLY A 135 -14.53 6.57 5.59
C GLY A 135 -14.01 6.28 6.99
N ILE A 136 -13.37 5.12 7.18
CA ILE A 136 -12.78 4.72 8.47
C ILE A 136 -11.71 5.72 8.92
N ALA A 137 -10.81 6.13 8.02
CA ALA A 137 -9.76 7.10 8.32
C ALA A 137 -10.33 8.48 8.72
N LYS A 138 -11.41 8.94 8.07
CA LYS A 138 -12.09 10.19 8.40
C LYS A 138 -12.77 10.14 9.77
N ILE A 139 -13.46 9.04 10.09
CA ILE A 139 -14.06 8.82 11.42
C ILE A 139 -13.00 8.91 12.52
N GLY A 140 -11.79 8.38 12.25
CA GLY A 140 -10.65 8.48 13.15
C GLY A 140 -9.94 9.85 13.19
N ASN A 141 -10.41 10.86 12.45
CA ASN A 141 -9.74 12.15 12.26
C ASN A 141 -8.29 12.02 11.78
N VAL A 142 -8.00 11.05 10.91
CA VAL A 142 -6.67 10.88 10.29
C VAL A 142 -6.44 12.04 9.31
N ASN A 143 -5.36 12.78 9.50
CA ASN A 143 -5.02 13.90 8.63
C ASN A 143 -4.76 13.43 7.19
N LYS A 144 -5.33 14.14 6.21
CA LYS A 144 -5.19 13.82 4.77
C LYS A 144 -5.58 12.36 4.44
N ALA A 145 -6.74 11.89 4.93
CA ALA A 145 -7.23 10.52 4.73
C ALA A 145 -7.07 9.99 3.28
N ALA A 146 -7.44 10.77 2.26
CA ALA A 146 -7.30 10.36 0.86
C ALA A 146 -5.83 10.19 0.43
N GLY A 147 -4.94 11.11 0.82
CA GLY A 147 -3.51 11.01 0.53
C GLY A 147 -2.84 9.85 1.27
N ALA A 148 -3.25 9.59 2.51
CA ALA A 148 -2.78 8.43 3.28
C ALA A 148 -3.25 7.11 2.65
N THR A 149 -4.47 7.07 2.13
CA THR A 149 -5.03 5.90 1.43
C THR A 149 -4.26 5.61 0.15
N TRP A 150 -4.01 6.61 -0.70
CA TRP A 150 -3.24 6.43 -1.94
C TRP A 150 -1.79 5.99 -1.68
N ALA A 151 -1.09 6.66 -0.76
CA ALA A 151 0.28 6.31 -0.44
C ALA A 151 0.35 4.94 0.26
N GLY A 152 -0.62 4.62 1.11
CA GLY A 152 -0.71 3.34 1.81
C GLY A 152 -0.96 2.20 0.83
N PHE A 153 -1.85 2.43 -0.14
CA PHE A 153 -2.13 1.48 -1.22
C PHE A 153 -0.87 1.19 -2.04
N GLY A 154 -0.14 2.22 -2.49
CA GLY A 154 1.10 2.03 -3.25
C GLY A 154 2.14 1.20 -2.51
N ILE A 155 2.40 1.50 -1.22
CA ILE A 155 3.34 0.74 -0.39
C ILE A 155 2.87 -0.70 -0.19
N ALA A 156 1.58 -0.88 0.13
CA ALA A 156 1.00 -2.19 0.36
C ALA A 156 0.98 -3.03 -0.93
N SER A 157 0.80 -2.44 -2.11
CA SER A 157 0.92 -3.13 -3.40
C SER A 157 2.35 -3.63 -3.64
N CYS A 158 3.37 -2.81 -3.37
CA CYS A 158 4.77 -3.24 -3.44
C CYS A 158 5.06 -4.41 -2.47
N ALA A 159 4.59 -4.31 -1.22
CA ALA A 159 4.71 -5.41 -0.27
C ALA A 159 3.93 -6.65 -0.72
N GLY A 160 2.75 -6.45 -1.30
CA GLY A 160 1.87 -7.50 -1.83
C GLY A 160 2.54 -8.34 -2.90
N PHE A 161 3.34 -7.76 -3.80
CA PHE A 161 4.12 -8.53 -4.77
C PHE A 161 5.11 -9.49 -4.11
N VAL A 162 5.82 -9.03 -3.08
CA VAL A 162 6.75 -9.87 -2.31
C VAL A 162 6.00 -10.96 -1.56
N LEU A 163 4.89 -10.61 -0.90
CA LEU A 163 4.06 -11.55 -0.16
C LEU A 163 3.39 -12.59 -1.06
N MET A 164 3.02 -12.22 -2.29
CA MET A 164 2.47 -13.16 -3.27
C MET A 164 3.52 -14.18 -3.72
N TRP A 165 4.75 -13.75 -3.98
CA TRP A 165 5.87 -14.65 -4.32
C TRP A 165 6.18 -15.63 -3.19
N LEU A 166 6.33 -15.11 -1.96
CA LEU A 166 6.57 -15.96 -0.78
C LEU A 166 5.40 -16.88 -0.50
N GLY A 167 4.17 -16.37 -0.64
CA GLY A 167 2.94 -17.14 -0.50
C GLY A 167 2.88 -18.30 -1.48
N ASN A 168 3.23 -18.09 -2.75
CA ASN A 168 3.27 -19.16 -3.76
C ASN A 168 4.29 -20.25 -3.39
N ILE A 169 5.47 -19.89 -2.89
CA ILE A 169 6.46 -20.88 -2.43
C ILE A 169 5.88 -21.71 -1.27
N VAL A 170 5.31 -21.05 -0.26
CA VAL A 170 4.68 -21.73 0.89
C VAL A 170 3.50 -22.62 0.45
N TYR A 171 2.67 -22.14 -0.48
CA TYR A 171 1.56 -22.88 -1.04
C TYR A 171 2.03 -24.15 -1.75
N LEU A 172 3.01 -24.04 -2.66
CA LEU A 172 3.52 -25.17 -3.43
C LEU A 172 4.17 -26.21 -2.52
N MET A 173 4.96 -25.79 -1.52
CA MET A 173 5.55 -26.69 -0.54
C MET A 173 4.48 -27.40 0.30
N GLY A 174 3.49 -26.65 0.79
CA GLY A 174 2.39 -27.23 1.57
C GLY A 174 1.53 -28.19 0.75
N ALA A 175 1.21 -27.82 -0.49
CA ALA A 175 0.49 -28.68 -1.43
C ALA A 175 1.25 -29.97 -1.73
N ALA A 176 2.57 -29.90 -1.92
CA ALA A 176 3.41 -31.08 -2.11
C ALA A 176 3.39 -32.01 -0.87
N VAL A 177 3.49 -31.44 0.34
CA VAL A 177 3.39 -32.22 1.59
C VAL A 177 2.02 -32.89 1.72
N VAL A 178 0.94 -32.16 1.44
CA VAL A 178 -0.42 -32.71 1.47
C VAL A 178 -0.58 -33.83 0.43
N ALA A 179 -0.03 -33.67 -0.77
CA ALA A 179 -0.05 -34.70 -1.80
C ALA A 179 0.74 -35.96 -1.41
N MET A 180 1.88 -35.81 -0.71
CA MET A 180 2.68 -36.95 -0.22
C MET A 180 2.01 -37.71 0.92
N LEU A 181 1.26 -37.01 1.79
CA LEU A 181 0.64 -37.58 2.98
C LEU A 181 -0.79 -38.06 2.76
N SER A 182 -1.45 -37.63 1.68
CA SER A 182 -2.84 -37.99 1.39
C SER A 182 -2.91 -39.26 0.55
N SER A 183 -3.58 -40.29 1.07
CA SER A 183 -4.00 -41.47 0.30
C SER A 183 -5.17 -41.19 -0.64
N ASP A 184 -5.86 -40.07 -0.42
CA ASP A 184 -7.10 -39.74 -1.09
C ASP A 184 -6.77 -38.91 -2.31
N GLY A 185 -6.81 -39.54 -3.49
CA GLY A 185 -6.31 -38.97 -4.74
C GLY A 185 -6.74 -37.52 -5.03
N PHE A 186 -7.89 -37.04 -4.51
CA PHE A 186 -8.31 -35.63 -4.59
C PHE A 186 -9.28 -35.13 -3.47
N GLY A 187 -9.58 -35.90 -2.43
CA GLY A 187 -10.89 -35.80 -1.74
C GLY A 187 -11.08 -34.72 -0.67
N GLY A 188 -10.20 -34.63 0.33
CA GLY A 188 -10.46 -33.82 1.53
C GLY A 188 -9.28 -33.01 2.06
N ALA A 189 -8.11 -33.63 2.19
CA ALA A 189 -6.92 -32.97 2.72
C ALA A 189 -6.49 -31.76 1.86
N SER A 190 -6.55 -31.89 0.54
CA SER A 190 -6.28 -30.78 -0.39
C SER A 190 -7.27 -29.62 -0.23
N LEU A 191 -8.56 -29.91 -0.08
CA LEU A 191 -9.58 -28.88 0.12
C LEU A 191 -9.37 -28.13 1.44
N ILE A 192 -9.13 -28.85 2.54
CA ILE A 192 -8.86 -28.25 3.86
C ILE A 192 -7.62 -27.36 3.79
N PHE A 193 -6.54 -27.85 3.17
CA PHE A 193 -5.32 -27.06 2.99
C PHE A 193 -5.58 -25.77 2.21
N ASN A 194 -6.33 -25.84 1.11
CA ASN A 194 -6.70 -24.66 0.32
C ASN A 194 -7.50 -23.65 1.13
N ILE A 195 -8.50 -24.09 1.91
CA ILE A 195 -9.29 -23.20 2.77
C ILE A 195 -8.40 -22.51 3.80
N VAL A 196 -7.55 -23.26 4.50
CA VAL A 196 -6.61 -22.72 5.49
C VAL A 196 -5.66 -21.71 4.85
N PHE A 197 -5.11 -22.05 3.68
CA PHE A 197 -4.19 -21.18 2.97
C PHE A 197 -4.86 -19.87 2.52
N VAL A 198 -6.10 -19.93 2.01
CA VAL A 198 -6.88 -18.74 1.63
C VAL A 198 -7.15 -17.85 2.85
N VAL A 199 -7.56 -18.43 3.99
CA VAL A 199 -7.80 -17.66 5.22
C VAL A 199 -6.52 -16.99 5.72
N LEU A 200 -5.40 -17.72 5.74
CA LEU A 200 -4.10 -17.17 6.10
C LEU A 200 -3.68 -16.06 5.13
N GLY A 201 -3.90 -16.24 3.84
CA GLY A 201 -3.68 -15.21 2.82
C GLY A 201 -4.44 -13.94 3.14
N ILE A 202 -5.75 -14.02 3.41
CA ILE A 202 -6.57 -12.86 3.78
C ILE A 202 -6.00 -12.13 5.00
N VAL A 203 -5.60 -12.87 6.03
CA VAL A 203 -5.01 -12.29 7.26
C VAL A 203 -3.69 -11.57 6.96
N VAL A 204 -2.81 -12.18 6.18
CA VAL A 204 -1.51 -11.59 5.79
C VAL A 204 -1.71 -10.31 4.98
N TRP A 205 -2.63 -10.34 4.00
CA TRP A 205 -2.97 -9.16 3.19
C TRP A 205 -3.57 -8.04 4.05
N ALA A 206 -4.50 -8.37 4.96
CA ALA A 206 -5.05 -7.40 5.90
C ALA A 206 -3.95 -6.79 6.81
N GLY A 207 -3.01 -7.61 7.30
CA GLY A 207 -1.87 -7.16 8.10
C GLY A 207 -0.95 -6.19 7.34
N ALA A 208 -0.62 -6.51 6.08
CA ALA A 208 0.17 -5.64 5.21
C ALA A 208 -0.52 -4.29 4.95
N GLY A 209 -1.82 -4.33 4.69
CA GLY A 209 -2.66 -3.13 4.57
C GLY A 209 -2.66 -2.31 5.86
N ALA A 210 -2.92 -2.93 7.01
CA ALA A 210 -2.97 -2.25 8.30
C ALA A 210 -1.68 -1.50 8.61
N LEU A 211 -0.52 -2.17 8.47
CA LEU A 211 0.79 -1.58 8.73
C LEU A 211 1.11 -0.44 7.75
N SER A 212 0.78 -0.60 6.47
CA SER A 212 1.04 0.43 5.46
C SER A 212 0.24 1.71 5.71
N TRP A 213 -1.04 1.58 6.10
CA TRP A 213 -1.87 2.74 6.44
C TRP A 213 -1.44 3.40 7.75
N TRP A 214 -1.09 2.60 8.75
CA TRP A 214 -0.55 3.10 10.01
C TRP A 214 0.75 3.88 9.79
N TRP A 215 1.64 3.37 8.94
CA TRP A 215 2.88 4.04 8.56
C TRP A 215 2.60 5.37 7.85
N MET A 216 1.69 5.38 6.88
CA MET A 216 1.31 6.61 6.16
C MET A 216 0.62 7.65 7.04
N ALA A 217 -0.22 7.22 7.97
CA ALA A 217 -0.81 8.12 8.96
C ALA A 217 0.27 8.80 9.80
N HIS A 218 1.38 8.13 10.13
CA HIS A 218 2.52 8.72 10.84
C HIS A 218 3.31 9.72 9.98
N CYS A 219 3.52 9.42 8.70
CA CYS A 219 4.23 10.31 7.78
C CYS A 219 3.43 11.59 7.47
N LEU A 220 2.11 11.47 7.37
CA LEU A 220 1.19 12.55 6.99
C LEU A 220 0.54 13.27 8.18
N ARG A 221 1.07 13.10 9.40
CA ARG A 221 0.61 13.81 10.61
C ARG A 221 0.52 15.32 10.39
N ALA A 222 -0.49 15.93 11.01
CA ALA A 222 -0.68 17.37 10.98
C ALA A 222 0.56 18.09 11.57
N ARG A 223 0.94 19.19 10.92
CA ARG A 223 1.97 20.10 11.47
C ARG A 223 1.38 20.85 12.66
N HIS A 224 2.23 21.18 13.63
CA HIS A 224 1.82 21.95 14.80
C HIS A 224 1.20 23.29 14.35
N PRO A 225 0.08 23.78 14.93
CA PRO A 225 -0.56 25.04 14.49
C PRO A 225 0.41 26.22 14.40
N ALA A 226 1.28 26.38 15.39
CA ALA A 226 2.34 27.40 15.40
C ALA A 226 3.35 27.32 14.23
N GLN A 227 3.46 26.18 13.54
CA GLN A 227 4.29 26.07 12.33
C GLN A 227 3.57 26.53 11.07
N ARG A 228 2.23 26.64 11.07
CA ARG A 228 1.50 27.17 9.90
C ARG A 228 1.76 28.65 9.69
N TYR A 229 1.91 29.40 10.78
CA TYR A 229 2.09 30.85 10.74
C TYR A 229 3.55 31.30 10.80
N ALA A 230 4.51 30.39 11.04
CA ALA A 230 5.92 30.74 11.16
C ALA A 230 6.57 31.16 9.82
N SER A 231 5.88 30.97 8.69
CA SER A 231 6.32 31.43 7.37
C SER A 231 5.61 32.69 6.89
N GLU A 232 4.60 33.17 7.61
CA GLU A 232 3.99 34.47 7.32
C GLU A 232 4.78 35.53 8.10
N PRO A 233 5.44 36.48 7.43
CA PRO A 233 6.04 37.61 8.12
C PRO A 233 4.88 38.35 8.78
N TYR A 234 4.81 38.28 10.12
CA TYR A 234 3.96 39.17 10.89
C TYR A 234 4.47 40.59 10.64
N TYR A 235 3.81 41.32 9.74
CA TYR A 235 3.88 42.77 9.72
C TYR A 235 3.14 43.23 10.99
N VAL A 236 3.91 43.56 12.03
CA VAL A 236 3.42 44.23 13.24
C VAL A 236 3.62 45.72 13.05
#